data_AF-A0A142XM64-F1
#
_entry.id   AF-A0A142XM64-F1
#
_cell.length_a   1.000
_cell.length_b   1.000
_cell.length_c   1.000
_cell.angle_alpha   90.00
_cell.angle_beta   90.00
_cell.angle_gamma   90.00
#
_symmetry.space_group_name_H-M   'P 1'
#
loop_
_entity.id
_entity.type
_entity.pdbx_description
1 polymer ?
#
loop_
_entity_poly.entity_id
_entity_poly.type
_entity_poly.pdbx_seq_one_letter_code
_entity_poly.pdbx_strand_id
1 'polypeptide(L)'
;MECILALFLIVGTFMAAAVVVEIFFLLTLSKAIGECHPRNRTMEPGMVWLNLIPIFNLAWKLVTVIRVSETLEREYRYRGWHRRDETYGYGVGLASCIAMFLFMGLPHLVLKIMYWVKIAEFNKQLTGQDPPPREDEDDDRPVRRRRPRADDRDDYDDRSDNRRRRDDRFDEDDRPTRRRDEHDDYHDDRGDDRKPWDRDGR
;
A
#
# COMPACT_ATOMS: atom_id res chain seq x y z
N MET A 1 51.05 28.96 -4.96
CA MET A 1 50.99 27.67 -4.22
C MET A 1 49.89 27.70 -3.16
N GLU A 2 49.82 28.73 -2.31
CA GLU A 2 48.73 28.96 -1.33
C GLU A 2 47.31 28.82 -1.92
N CYS A 3 46.98 29.50 -3.02
CA CYS A 3 45.64 29.42 -3.64
C CYS A 3 45.31 28.03 -4.19
N ILE A 4 46.32 27.29 -4.66
CA ILE A 4 46.15 25.93 -5.20
C ILE A 4 45.88 24.97 -4.03
N LEU A 5 46.62 25.11 -2.92
CA LEU A 5 46.37 24.34 -1.70
C LEU A 5 44.99 24.62 -1.10
N ALA A 6 44.58 25.90 -1.04
CA ALA A 6 43.25 26.28 -0.57
C ALA A 6 42.14 25.67 -1.46
N LEU A 7 42.31 25.66 -2.78
CA LEU A 7 41.38 25.04 -3.71
C LEU A 7 41.27 23.53 -3.47
N PHE A 8 42.39 22.81 -3.30
CA PHE A 8 42.37 21.38 -3.01
C PHE A 8 41.69 21.05 -1.68
N LEU A 9 41.91 21.85 -0.64
CA LEU A 9 41.25 21.66 0.65
C LEU A 9 39.73 21.87 0.57
N ILE A 10 39.30 22.91 -0.15
CA ILE A 10 37.87 23.18 -0.38
C ILE A 10 37.24 22.02 -1.15
N VAL A 11 37.81 21.65 -2.29
CA VAL A 11 37.31 20.55 -3.13
C VAL A 11 37.31 19.22 -2.36
N GLY A 12 38.38 18.93 -1.62
CA GLY A 12 38.49 17.74 -0.79
C GLY A 12 37.43 17.69 0.32
N THR A 13 37.13 18.83 0.95
CA THR A 13 36.09 18.93 1.98
C THR A 13 34.70 18.68 1.40
N PHE A 14 34.38 19.29 0.26
CA PHE A 14 33.11 19.04 -0.44
C PHE A 14 32.97 17.59 -0.90
N MET A 15 34.06 16.99 -1.40
CA MET A 15 34.09 15.59 -1.81
C MET A 15 33.87 14.66 -0.61
N ALA A 16 34.53 14.92 0.52
CA ALA A 16 34.35 14.16 1.74
C ALA A 16 32.89 14.25 2.25
N ALA A 17 32.30 15.45 2.26
CA ALA A 17 30.90 15.64 2.64
C ALA A 17 29.95 14.86 1.71
N ALA A 18 30.20 14.88 0.39
CA ALA A 18 29.41 14.12 -0.57
C ALA A 18 29.49 12.60 -0.35
N VAL A 19 30.68 12.09 0.00
CA VAL A 19 30.87 10.67 0.33
C VAL A 19 30.12 10.31 1.62
N VAL A 20 30.16 11.15 2.65
CA VAL A 20 29.41 10.92 3.89
C VAL A 20 27.91 10.80 3.61
N VAL A 21 27.34 11.73 2.84
CA VAL A 21 25.92 11.68 2.45
C VAL A 21 25.59 10.42 1.65
N GLU A 22 26.46 10.01 0.73
CA GLU A 22 26.31 8.75 -0.02
C GLU A 22 26.30 7.53 0.90
N ILE A 23 27.18 7.48 1.90
CA ILE A 23 27.22 6.38 2.87
C ILE A 23 25.91 6.28 3.64
N PHE A 24 25.36 7.40 4.13
CA PHE A 24 24.05 7.40 4.82
C PHE A 24 22.91 6.91 3.91
N PHE A 25 22.93 7.31 2.64
CA PHE A 25 21.98 6.82 1.65
C PHE A 25 22.07 5.30 1.45
N LEU A 26 23.28 4.77 1.26
CA LEU A 26 23.52 3.33 1.10
C LEU A 26 23.16 2.54 2.36
N LEU A 27 23.41 3.08 3.56
CA LEU A 27 22.96 2.49 4.81
C LEU A 27 21.44 2.42 4.91
N THR A 28 20.73 3.47 4.48
CA THR A 28 19.26 3.51 4.46
C THR A 28 18.70 2.41 3.55
N LEU A 29 19.28 2.26 2.35
CA LEU A 29 18.93 1.20 1.40
C LEU A 29 19.23 -0.20 1.92
N SER A 30 20.43 -0.40 2.46
CA SER A 30 20.87 -1.67 3.04
C SER A 30 19.93 -2.10 4.16
N LYS A 31 19.57 -1.16 5.05
CA LYS A 31 18.60 -1.41 6.11
C LYS A 31 17.23 -1.76 5.54
N ALA A 32 16.73 -1.01 4.56
CA ALA A 32 15.41 -1.28 3.98
C ALA A 32 15.29 -2.69 3.40
N ILE A 33 16.32 -3.16 2.67
CA ILE A 33 16.37 -4.52 2.15
C ILE A 33 16.55 -5.55 3.28
N GLY A 34 17.32 -5.20 4.31
CA GLY A 34 17.55 -6.03 5.49
C GLY A 34 16.27 -6.32 6.29
N GLU A 35 15.32 -5.38 6.33
CA GLU A 35 14.01 -5.55 6.99
C GLU A 35 13.03 -6.39 6.14
N CYS A 36 13.25 -6.52 4.82
CA CYS A 36 12.41 -7.34 3.95
C CYS A 36 12.68 -8.84 4.19
N HIS A 37 11.68 -9.69 3.99
CA HIS A 37 11.86 -11.13 4.17
C HIS A 37 12.88 -11.70 3.16
N PRO A 38 13.80 -12.61 3.54
CA PRO A 38 14.86 -13.10 2.65
C PRO A 38 14.36 -13.63 1.29
N ARG A 39 13.17 -14.26 1.29
CA ARG A 39 12.50 -14.77 0.08
C ARG A 39 12.07 -13.69 -0.91
N ASN A 40 11.83 -12.46 -0.44
CA ASN A 40 11.35 -11.35 -1.25
C ASN A 40 12.50 -10.46 -1.74
N ARG A 41 13.72 -10.64 -1.21
CA ARG A 41 14.92 -9.91 -1.61
C ARG A 41 15.38 -10.34 -2.99
N THR A 42 15.56 -9.38 -3.89
CA THR A 42 16.18 -9.61 -5.22
C THR A 42 17.68 -9.34 -5.22
N MET A 43 18.21 -8.76 -4.13
CA MET A 43 19.63 -8.52 -3.90
C MET A 43 19.96 -8.58 -2.40
N GLU A 44 21.19 -8.90 -2.07
CA GLU A 44 21.66 -8.86 -0.68
C GLU A 44 21.92 -7.43 -0.21
N PRO A 45 21.70 -7.11 1.08
CA PRO A 45 22.03 -5.80 1.64
C PRO A 45 23.51 -5.40 1.47
N GLY A 46 24.43 -6.37 1.37
CA GLY A 46 25.85 -6.08 1.08
C GLY A 46 26.09 -5.50 -0.31
N MET A 47 25.21 -5.79 -1.27
CA MET A 47 25.39 -5.43 -2.68
C MET A 47 25.20 -3.94 -2.95
N VAL A 48 24.52 -3.18 -2.09
CA VAL A 48 24.43 -1.72 -2.24
C VAL A 48 25.78 -1.03 -2.12
N TRP A 49 26.72 -1.59 -1.35
CA TRP A 49 28.04 -1.00 -1.11
C TRP A 49 28.92 -0.96 -2.35
N LEU A 50 28.61 -1.77 -3.36
CA LEU A 50 29.30 -1.74 -4.65
C LEU A 50 29.08 -0.40 -5.39
N ASN A 51 28.07 0.38 -5.02
CA ASN A 51 27.92 1.76 -5.47
C ASN A 51 29.04 2.68 -4.97
N LEU A 52 29.84 2.32 -3.95
CA LEU A 52 30.95 3.18 -3.53
C LEU A 52 32.11 3.19 -4.54
N ILE A 53 32.19 2.19 -5.42
CA ILE A 53 33.27 2.02 -6.39
C ILE A 53 32.94 2.83 -7.67
N PRO A 54 33.69 3.88 -8.03
CA PRO A 54 33.29 4.83 -9.08
C PRO A 54 33.03 4.21 -10.46
N ILE A 55 33.92 3.31 -10.90
CA ILE A 55 33.83 2.65 -12.21
C ILE A 55 32.65 1.67 -12.26
N PHE A 56 32.38 1.00 -11.15
CA PHE A 56 31.32 0.01 -11.05
C PHE A 56 29.94 0.64 -10.78
N ASN A 57 29.90 1.76 -10.04
CA ASN A 57 28.70 2.52 -9.71
C ASN A 57 27.87 2.85 -10.96
N LEU A 58 28.51 3.19 -12.08
CA LEU A 58 27.79 3.66 -13.27
C LEU A 58 26.75 2.66 -13.80
N ALA A 59 27.13 1.38 -13.88
CA ALA A 59 26.20 0.30 -14.25
C ALA A 59 25.43 -0.22 -13.04
N TRP A 60 26.09 -0.32 -11.89
CA TRP A 60 25.52 -0.94 -10.70
C TRP A 60 24.41 -0.12 -10.05
N LYS A 61 24.45 1.21 -10.16
CA LYS A 61 23.43 2.11 -9.62
C LYS A 61 22.08 1.86 -10.26
N LEU A 62 22.03 1.65 -11.58
CA LEU A 62 20.82 1.26 -12.29
C LEU A 62 20.28 -0.08 -11.77
N VAL A 63 21.15 -1.09 -11.66
CA VAL A 63 20.79 -2.41 -11.14
C VAL A 63 20.26 -2.30 -9.71
N THR A 64 20.94 -1.51 -8.87
CA THR A 64 20.57 -1.30 -7.47
C THR A 64 19.16 -0.71 -7.36
N VAL A 65 18.87 0.35 -8.13
CA VAL A 65 17.53 0.97 -8.12
C VAL A 65 16.45 -0.03 -8.50
N ILE A 66 16.64 -0.76 -9.60
CA ILE A 66 15.67 -1.75 -10.08
C ILE A 66 15.44 -2.82 -9.02
N ARG A 67 16.51 -3.40 -8.48
CA ARG A 67 16.45 -4.49 -7.51
C ARG A 67 15.84 -4.06 -6.18
N VAL A 68 16.16 -2.86 -5.71
CA VAL A 68 15.55 -2.28 -4.49
C VAL A 68 14.05 -2.14 -4.68
N SER A 69 13.60 -1.54 -5.78
CA SER A 69 12.18 -1.36 -6.06
C SER A 69 11.43 -2.68 -6.21
N GLU A 70 12.01 -3.67 -6.91
CA GLU A 70 11.42 -5.01 -7.00
C GLU A 70 11.33 -5.71 -5.64
N THR A 71 12.35 -5.55 -4.78
CA THR A 71 12.35 -6.13 -3.43
C THR A 71 11.23 -5.52 -2.60
N LEU A 72 11.10 -4.18 -2.63
CA LEU A 72 10.05 -3.46 -1.92
C LEU A 72 8.67 -3.84 -2.47
N GLU A 73 8.49 -3.91 -3.79
CA GLU A 73 7.22 -4.31 -4.39
C GLU A 73 6.80 -5.73 -3.93
N ARG A 74 7.73 -6.69 -3.94
CA ARG A 74 7.47 -8.06 -3.50
C ARG A 74 7.11 -8.12 -2.02
N GLU A 75 7.81 -7.36 -1.19
CA GLU A 75 7.54 -7.29 0.25
C GLU A 75 6.17 -6.67 0.54
N TYR A 76 5.83 -5.56 -0.13
CA TYR A 76 4.53 -4.90 0.03
C TYR A 76 3.38 -5.77 -0.50
N ARG A 77 3.58 -6.48 -1.62
CA ARG A 77 2.62 -7.48 -2.10
C ARG A 77 2.44 -8.63 -1.12
N TYR A 78 3.54 -9.16 -0.57
CA TYR A 78 3.50 -10.24 0.41
C TYR A 78 2.76 -9.84 1.69
N ARG A 79 2.91 -8.58 2.13
CA ARG A 79 2.20 -8.03 3.29
C ARG A 79 0.75 -7.60 3.01
N GLY A 80 0.30 -7.67 1.76
CA GLY A 80 -1.03 -7.21 1.34
C GLY A 80 -1.17 -5.67 1.32
N TRP A 81 -0.04 -4.94 1.30
CA TRP A 81 0.02 -3.48 1.25
C TRP A 81 0.21 -2.98 -0.19
N HIS A 82 -0.19 -3.76 -1.18
CA HIS A 82 -0.01 -3.40 -2.58
C HIS A 82 -0.96 -2.28 -2.99
N ARG A 83 -0.41 -1.14 -3.44
CA ARG A 83 -1.19 -0.05 -4.06
C ARG A 83 -1.08 -0.17 -5.57
N ARG A 84 -2.22 -0.08 -6.27
CA ARG A 84 -2.32 -0.32 -7.72
C ARG A 84 -1.52 0.70 -8.57
N ASP A 85 -1.27 1.89 -8.02
CA ASP A 85 -0.58 2.99 -8.69
C ASP A 85 0.82 3.33 -8.12
N GLU A 86 1.31 2.56 -7.13
CA GLU A 86 2.60 2.83 -6.49
C GLU A 86 3.74 2.09 -7.21
N THR A 87 4.71 2.83 -7.74
CA THR A 87 5.89 2.24 -8.41
C THR A 87 7.06 1.92 -7.46
N TYR A 88 6.84 1.93 -6.13
CA TYR A 88 7.85 1.56 -5.11
C TYR A 88 9.24 2.20 -5.32
N GLY A 89 9.25 3.44 -5.80
CA GLY A 89 10.48 4.19 -6.09
C GLY A 89 11.14 3.90 -7.44
N TYR A 90 10.64 2.95 -8.24
CA TYR A 90 11.19 2.57 -9.55
C TYR A 90 11.23 3.75 -10.52
N GLY A 91 10.11 4.47 -10.67
CA GLY A 91 10.02 5.61 -11.58
C GLY A 91 10.96 6.75 -11.20
N VAL A 92 11.01 7.10 -9.91
CA VAL A 92 11.88 8.18 -9.41
C VAL A 92 13.36 7.78 -9.50
N GLY A 93 13.69 6.54 -9.17
CA GLY A 93 15.05 6.01 -9.26
C GLY A 93 15.54 5.93 -10.70
N LEU A 94 14.72 5.45 -11.64
CA LEU A 94 15.07 5.39 -13.06
C LEU A 94 15.26 6.80 -13.63
N ALA A 95 14.35 7.73 -13.31
CA ALA A 95 14.49 9.13 -13.68
C ALA A 95 15.79 9.74 -13.11
N SER A 96 16.17 9.39 -11.87
CA SER A 96 17.43 9.83 -11.28
C SER A 96 18.65 9.30 -12.03
N CYS A 97 18.64 8.05 -12.47
CA CYS A 97 19.74 7.50 -13.27
C CYS A 97 19.83 8.15 -14.66
N ILE A 98 18.70 8.36 -15.34
CA ILE A 98 18.66 9.06 -16.63
C ILE A 98 19.17 10.50 -16.45
N ALA A 99 18.73 11.19 -15.40
CA ALA A 99 19.21 12.53 -15.07
C ALA A 99 20.70 12.56 -14.73
N MET A 100 21.27 11.50 -14.14
CA MET A 100 22.71 11.41 -13.90
C MET A 100 23.52 11.45 -15.21
N PHE A 101 23.04 10.78 -16.26
CA PHE A 101 23.71 10.75 -17.57
C PHE A 101 23.49 12.02 -18.39
N LEU A 102 22.31 12.65 -18.28
CA LEU A 102 21.95 13.83 -19.06
C LEU A 102 22.31 15.16 -18.37
N PHE A 103 22.30 15.18 -17.04
CA PHE A 103 22.43 16.38 -16.22
C PHE A 103 23.24 16.10 -14.94
N MET A 104 24.56 16.29 -15.00
CA MET A 104 25.46 16.31 -13.82
C MET A 104 25.27 17.59 -12.96
N GLY A 105 24.02 17.96 -12.62
CA GLY A 105 23.70 19.22 -11.95
C GLY A 105 22.62 19.10 -10.89
N LEU A 106 22.15 20.26 -10.41
CA LEU A 106 21.06 20.37 -9.43
C LEU A 106 19.86 19.43 -9.68
N PRO A 107 19.37 19.21 -10.93
CA PRO A 107 18.24 18.33 -11.18
C PRO A 107 18.46 16.89 -10.68
N HIS A 108 19.66 16.33 -10.90
CA HIS A 108 20.01 15.00 -10.39
C HIS A 108 20.04 14.97 -8.85
N LEU A 109 20.54 16.04 -8.22
CA LEU A 109 20.55 16.14 -6.76
C LEU A 109 19.13 16.18 -6.19
N VAL A 110 18.22 16.93 -6.80
CA VAL A 110 16.80 17.00 -6.37
C VAL A 110 16.12 15.64 -6.49
N LEU A 111 16.25 14.95 -7.63
CA LEU A 111 15.71 13.60 -7.83
C LEU A 111 16.28 12.60 -6.82
N LYS A 112 17.59 12.68 -6.54
CA LYS A 112 18.24 11.83 -5.56
C LYS A 112 17.71 12.06 -4.15
N ILE A 113 17.52 13.31 -3.74
CA ILE A 113 16.93 13.65 -2.43
C ILE A 113 15.49 13.13 -2.35
N MET A 114 14.67 13.34 -3.38
CA MET A 114 13.29 12.81 -3.40
C MET A 114 13.27 11.28 -3.31
N TYR A 115 14.14 10.59 -4.05
CA TYR A 115 14.28 9.14 -3.97
C TYR A 115 14.70 8.69 -2.56
N TRP A 116 15.68 9.36 -1.95
CA TRP A 116 16.14 9.04 -0.60
C TRP A 116 15.03 9.19 0.44
N VAL A 117 14.29 10.30 0.42
CA VAL A 117 13.17 10.53 1.34
C VAL A 117 12.10 9.45 1.17
N LYS A 118 11.79 9.06 -0.07
CA LYS A 118 10.82 7.98 -0.36
C LYS A 118 11.26 6.62 0.19
N ILE A 119 12.54 6.27 0.07
CA ILE A 119 13.09 5.03 0.64
C ILE A 119 13.11 5.07 2.18
N ALA A 120 13.40 6.23 2.78
CA ALA A 120 13.35 6.41 4.23
C ALA A 120 11.93 6.21 4.79
N GLU A 121 10.92 6.69 4.05
CA GLU A 121 9.50 6.47 4.39
C GLU A 121 9.14 4.98 4.34
N PHE A 122 9.53 4.26 3.28
CA PHE A 122 9.32 2.80 3.22
C PHE A 122 10.07 2.05 4.34
N ASN A 123 11.28 2.49 4.70
CA ASN A 123 12.02 1.92 5.83
C ASN A 123 11.26 2.10 7.15
N LYS A 124 10.67 3.27 7.37
CA LYS A 124 9.86 3.57 8.55
C LYS A 124 8.61 2.68 8.61
N GLN A 125 7.92 2.50 7.49
CA GLN A 125 6.74 1.62 7.39
C GLN A 125 7.11 0.15 7.65
N LEU A 126 8.23 -0.32 7.10
CA LEU A 126 8.71 -1.69 7.32
C LEU A 126 9.11 -1.95 8.78
N THR A 127 9.76 -0.97 9.42
CA THR A 127 10.20 -1.06 10.83
C THR A 127 9.01 -0.94 11.79
N GLY A 128 8.03 -0.07 11.49
CA GLY A 128 6.88 0.20 12.35
C GLY A 128 5.78 -0.86 12.28
N GLN A 129 5.80 -1.74 11.28
CA GLN A 129 4.65 -2.62 10.93
C GLN A 129 3.32 -1.87 10.72
N ASP A 130 3.35 -0.54 10.67
CA ASP A 130 2.16 0.28 10.42
C ASP A 130 1.77 0.11 8.95
N PRO A 131 0.56 -0.42 8.66
CA PRO A 131 0.07 -0.45 7.29
C PRO A 131 0.07 0.98 6.73
N PRO A 132 0.42 1.18 5.44
CA PRO A 132 0.35 2.50 4.84
C PRO A 132 -1.06 3.06 5.06
N PRO A 133 -1.21 4.39 5.29
CA PRO A 133 -2.52 5.00 5.45
C PRO A 133 -3.43 4.49 4.35
N ARG A 134 -4.58 3.91 4.70
CA ARG A 134 -5.57 3.52 3.71
C ARG A 134 -6.03 4.84 3.09
N GLU A 135 -5.50 5.16 1.91
CA GLU A 135 -6.23 6.04 1.00
C GLU A 135 -7.45 5.20 0.67
N ASP A 136 -8.53 5.59 1.32
CA ASP A 136 -9.81 4.91 1.36
C ASP A 136 -10.08 4.34 -0.02
N GLU A 137 -10.40 3.03 -0.06
CA GLU A 137 -10.99 2.41 -1.23
C GLU A 137 -11.95 3.45 -1.84
N ASP A 138 -11.60 3.99 -3.02
CA ASP A 138 -12.54 4.73 -3.82
C ASP A 138 -13.78 3.85 -3.84
N ASP A 139 -14.82 4.35 -3.17
CA ASP A 139 -16.04 3.64 -2.83
C ASP A 139 -16.83 3.43 -4.13
N ASP A 140 -16.30 2.56 -4.98
CA ASP A 140 -17.00 1.86 -6.06
C ASP A 140 -17.97 0.83 -5.45
N ARG A 141 -18.43 1.01 -4.19
CA ARG A 141 -19.74 0.48 -3.85
C ARG A 141 -20.72 1.22 -4.74
N PRO A 142 -21.45 0.54 -5.64
CA PRO A 142 -22.60 1.15 -6.24
C PRO A 142 -23.46 1.62 -5.08
N VAL A 143 -23.67 2.94 -4.98
CA VAL A 143 -24.59 3.55 -4.03
C VAL A 143 -25.87 2.75 -4.16
N ARG A 144 -26.11 1.83 -3.21
CA ARG A 144 -27.36 1.10 -3.12
C ARG A 144 -28.37 2.19 -2.90
N ARG A 145 -29.01 2.66 -3.97
CA ARG A 145 -30.15 3.55 -3.93
C ARG A 145 -31.06 2.94 -2.89
N ARG A 146 -31.10 3.54 -1.70
CA ARG A 146 -32.07 3.20 -0.68
C ARG A 146 -33.40 3.38 -1.41
N ARG A 147 -34.05 2.26 -1.75
CA ARG A 147 -35.44 2.29 -2.16
C ARG A 147 -36.15 3.05 -1.04
N PRO A 148 -36.89 4.14 -1.33
CA PRO A 148 -37.70 4.79 -0.33
C PRO A 148 -38.57 3.73 0.34
N ARG A 149 -38.37 3.50 1.64
CA ARG A 149 -39.28 2.67 2.44
C ARG A 149 -40.63 3.38 2.39
N ALA A 150 -41.62 2.74 1.80
CA ALA A 150 -42.95 3.28 1.59
C ALA A 150 -43.89 3.01 2.78
N ASP A 151 -43.35 2.87 3.99
CA ASP A 151 -44.08 2.32 5.15
C ASP A 151 -44.25 3.29 6.33
N ASP A 152 -44.09 4.60 6.11
CA ASP A 152 -44.57 5.62 7.07
C ASP A 152 -45.95 6.12 6.62
N ARG A 153 -46.90 5.19 6.42
CA ARG A 153 -48.32 5.52 6.25
C ARG A 153 -49.04 5.37 7.59
N ASP A 154 -49.30 6.52 8.18
CA ASP A 154 -50.56 6.88 8.85
C ASP A 154 -51.23 5.76 9.64
N ASP A 155 -50.76 5.54 10.88
CA ASP A 155 -51.54 4.83 11.89
C ASP A 155 -52.68 5.74 12.33
N TYR A 156 -53.87 5.44 11.82
CA TYR A 156 -55.13 6.12 12.08
C TYR A 156 -55.60 5.82 13.51
N ASP A 157 -55.54 6.85 14.38
CA ASP A 157 -56.42 6.92 15.54
C ASP A 157 -57.84 7.32 15.08
N ASP A 158 -58.66 6.33 14.68
CA ASP A 158 -60.12 6.49 14.66
C ASP A 158 -60.78 5.41 15.51
N ARG A 159 -60.83 5.72 16.80
CA ARG A 159 -61.59 5.01 17.81
C ARG A 159 -62.93 5.71 18.00
N SER A 160 -63.82 5.64 17.02
CA SER A 160 -65.21 5.98 17.25
C SER A 160 -66.18 5.22 16.32
N ASP A 161 -66.93 4.32 16.96
CA ASP A 161 -68.37 4.26 16.78
C ASP A 161 -68.93 3.88 15.40
N ASN A 162 -69.14 2.58 15.16
CA ASN A 162 -70.48 2.18 14.70
C ASN A 162 -70.78 0.70 14.94
N ARG A 163 -71.63 0.47 15.94
CA ARG A 163 -72.61 -0.62 15.92
C ARG A 163 -73.38 -0.55 14.60
N ARG A 164 -73.51 -1.67 13.87
CA ARG A 164 -74.77 -2.21 13.29
C ARG A 164 -74.48 -3.07 12.05
N ARG A 165 -75.26 -4.16 11.95
CA ARG A 165 -75.45 -5.06 10.79
C ARG A 165 -74.31 -6.08 10.64
N ARG A 166 -74.44 -7.33 11.11
CA ARG A 166 -75.56 -8.28 10.98
C ARG A 166 -75.97 -8.44 9.51
N ASP A 167 -75.96 -9.71 9.11
CA ASP A 167 -76.67 -10.29 7.97
C ASP A 167 -75.85 -10.41 6.66
N ASP A 168 -75.45 -11.68 6.45
CA ASP A 168 -75.78 -12.50 5.27
C ASP A 168 -74.84 -12.56 4.05
N ARG A 169 -74.59 -13.85 3.70
CA ARG A 169 -74.47 -14.46 2.35
C ARG A 169 -73.09 -14.52 1.69
N PHE A 170 -72.62 -15.76 1.51
CA PHE A 170 -72.43 -16.48 0.21
C PHE A 170 -71.11 -16.06 -0.45
N ASP A 171 -70.18 -16.88 -0.94
CA ASP A 171 -70.06 -18.31 -1.28
C ASP A 171 -68.56 -18.66 -1.05
N GLU A 172 -68.16 -19.83 -0.54
CA GLU A 172 -67.93 -21.07 -1.32
C GLU A 172 -67.22 -20.82 -2.67
N ASP A 173 -65.88 -20.97 -2.69
CA ASP A 173 -65.22 -21.92 -3.60
C ASP A 173 -63.70 -21.98 -3.41
N ASP A 174 -63.26 -23.18 -3.03
CA ASP A 174 -62.26 -23.98 -3.74
C ASP A 174 -60.89 -23.36 -4.10
N ARG A 175 -59.83 -23.76 -3.37
CA ARG A 175 -58.78 -24.71 -3.85
C ARG A 175 -57.48 -24.72 -3.01
N PRO A 176 -56.65 -25.79 -3.12
CA PRO A 176 -56.12 -26.48 -1.95
C PRO A 176 -54.62 -26.31 -1.71
N THR A 177 -54.28 -26.75 -0.51
CA THR A 177 -52.98 -27.00 0.11
C THR A 177 -52.02 -27.91 -0.69
N ARG A 178 -50.78 -27.44 -0.86
CA ARG A 178 -49.52 -28.23 -0.90
C ARG A 178 -48.45 -27.32 -0.29
N ARG A 179 -48.05 -27.45 0.98
CA ARG A 179 -47.18 -28.47 1.60
C ARG A 179 -46.02 -28.91 0.69
N ARG A 180 -44.80 -28.55 1.13
CA ARG A 180 -43.61 -29.39 1.38
C ARG A 180 -42.34 -28.63 0.94
N ASP A 181 -41.65 -27.97 1.87
CA ASP A 181 -40.52 -28.46 2.68
C ASP A 181 -39.25 -28.72 1.83
N GLU A 182 -38.31 -27.78 1.92
CA GLU A 182 -36.85 -27.86 1.62
C GLU A 182 -36.32 -26.47 2.01
N HIS A 183 -35.89 -26.17 3.24
CA HIS A 183 -34.78 -26.69 4.06
C HIS A 183 -33.43 -26.74 3.35
N ASP A 184 -33.00 -25.59 2.84
CA ASP A 184 -31.60 -25.36 2.49
C ASP A 184 -30.86 -24.76 3.70
N ASP A 185 -30.12 -25.66 4.35
CA ASP A 185 -29.14 -25.38 5.39
C ASP A 185 -28.02 -24.50 4.82
N TYR A 186 -28.06 -23.20 5.11
CA TYR A 186 -26.89 -22.34 4.94
C TYR A 186 -25.87 -22.66 6.02
N HIS A 187 -24.87 -23.46 5.65
CA HIS A 187 -23.64 -23.64 6.40
C HIS A 187 -22.96 -22.27 6.65
N ASP A 188 -22.99 -21.83 7.91
CA ASP A 188 -22.17 -20.74 8.42
C ASP A 188 -20.73 -21.25 8.63
N ASP A 189 -20.00 -21.38 7.52
CA ASP A 189 -18.56 -21.65 7.56
C ASP A 189 -17.82 -20.31 7.70
N ARG A 190 -17.96 -19.70 8.88
CA ARG A 190 -17.03 -18.66 9.34
C ARG A 190 -15.70 -19.32 9.62
N GLY A 191 -14.93 -19.47 8.56
CA GLY A 191 -13.50 -19.68 8.64
C GLY A 191 -12.90 -18.71 9.65
N ASP A 192 -12.17 -19.28 10.60
CA ASP A 192 -11.31 -18.57 11.53
C ASP A 192 -10.26 -17.81 10.70
N ASP A 193 -10.53 -16.52 10.42
CA ASP A 193 -9.63 -15.60 9.73
C ASP A 193 -8.38 -15.24 10.56
N ARG A 194 -8.00 -16.07 11.54
CA ARG A 194 -6.73 -15.92 12.23
C ARG A 194 -5.59 -16.22 11.28
N LYS A 195 -5.00 -15.11 10.84
CA LYS A 195 -3.79 -15.06 10.03
C LYS A 195 -2.68 -15.90 10.70
N PRO A 196 -1.95 -16.74 9.94
CA PRO A 196 -0.99 -17.71 10.49
C PRO A 196 0.11 -17.15 11.41
N TRP A 197 0.35 -15.84 11.40
CA TRP A 197 1.45 -15.18 12.12
C TRP A 197 1.13 -14.71 13.54
N ASP A 198 -0.11 -14.88 14.03
CA ASP A 198 -0.45 -14.59 15.44
C ASP A 198 0.13 -15.62 16.44
N ARG A 199 0.91 -16.61 15.99
CA ARG A 199 1.42 -17.70 16.84
C ARG A 199 2.80 -17.50 17.46
N ASP A 200 3.57 -16.50 17.03
CA ASP A 200 5.00 -16.41 17.39
C ASP A 200 5.35 -15.22 18.30
N GLY A 201 4.40 -14.79 19.14
CA GLY A 201 4.63 -13.77 20.18
C GLY A 201 4.97 -14.38 21.54
N ARG A 202 6.21 -14.85 21.72
CA ARG A 202 6.79 -15.13 23.03
C ARG A 202 8.26 -14.68 23.08
#